data_AF-A0A844D8Z4-F1
#
_entry.id   AF-A0A844D8Z4-F1
#
_cell.length_a   1.000
_cell.length_b   1.000
_cell.length_c   1.000
_cell.angle_alpha   90.00
_cell.angle_beta   90.00
_cell.angle_gamma   90.00
#
_symmetry.space_group_name_H-M   'P 1'
#
loop_
_entity.id
_entity.type
_entity.pdbx_description
1 polymer ?
#
loop_
_entity_poly.entity_id
_entity_poly.type
_entity_poly.pdbx_seq_one_letter_code
_entity_poly.pdbx_strand_id
1 'polypeptide(L)'
;MKLTRLLTLSTAVLALLVCGMLGHIAHDAWRRYDATSTGLQALRLTQAAMVAAEKLSFERGPVNAMLGDATPADPARRQRLQRGRAATDLALMQLERELRADYGASMPPLAL
;
A
#
# COMPACT_ATOMS: atom_id res chain seq x y z
N MET A 1 -44.64 -36.53 21.88
CA MET A 1 -44.71 -35.06 22.08
C MET A 1 -43.55 -34.49 22.89
N LYS A 2 -43.13 -35.08 24.02
CA LYS A 2 -41.94 -34.61 24.78
C LYS A 2 -40.60 -34.89 24.07
N LEU A 3 -40.46 -36.06 23.45
CA LEU A 3 -39.25 -36.47 22.72
C LEU A 3 -38.96 -35.56 21.52
N THR A 4 -39.99 -35.23 20.73
CA THR A 4 -39.87 -34.32 19.57
C THR A 4 -39.43 -32.93 19.99
N ARG A 5 -39.94 -32.40 21.12
CA ARG A 5 -39.52 -31.11 21.70
C ARG A 5 -38.06 -31.11 22.19
N LEU A 6 -37.63 -32.18 22.85
CA LEU A 6 -36.24 -32.33 23.29
C LEU A 6 -35.28 -32.41 22.10
N LEU A 7 -35.65 -33.15 21.05
CA LEU A 7 -34.90 -33.22 19.79
C LEU A 7 -34.83 -31.89 19.05
N THR A 8 -35.93 -31.13 19.00
CA THR A 8 -35.91 -29.78 18.38
C THR A 8 -35.08 -28.80 19.18
N LEU A 9 -35.15 -28.84 20.52
CA LEU A 9 -34.30 -28.02 21.39
C LEU A 9 -32.82 -28.36 21.21
N SER A 10 -32.45 -29.64 21.22
CA SER A 10 -31.05 -30.04 21.05
C SER A 10 -30.53 -29.68 19.67
N THR A 11 -31.35 -29.81 18.63
CA THR A 11 -31.00 -29.42 17.26
C THR A 11 -30.87 -27.91 17.11
N ALA A 12 -31.76 -27.13 17.75
CA ALA A 12 -31.68 -25.67 17.76
C ALA A 12 -30.42 -25.17 18.49
N VAL A 13 -30.09 -25.78 19.64
CA VAL A 13 -28.85 -25.47 20.37
C VAL A 13 -27.63 -25.83 19.53
N LEU A 14 -27.62 -27.00 18.88
CA LEU A 14 -26.53 -27.39 18.00
C LEU A 14 -26.39 -26.43 16.81
N ALA A 15 -27.50 -26.04 16.19
CA ALA A 15 -27.49 -25.07 15.09
C ALA A 15 -26.95 -23.71 15.53
N LEU A 16 -27.34 -23.22 16.71
CA LEU A 16 -26.82 -21.98 17.29
C LEU A 16 -25.31 -22.07 17.55
N LEU A 17 -24.83 -23.18 18.10
CA LEU A 17 -23.40 -23.41 18.33
C LEU A 17 -22.62 -23.42 17.01
N VAL A 18 -23.12 -24.11 15.99
CA VAL A 18 -22.51 -24.16 14.66
C VAL A 18 -22.50 -22.78 14.01
N CYS A 19 -23.62 -22.05 14.03
CA CYS A 19 -23.69 -20.70 13.50
C CYS A 19 -22.75 -19.73 14.24
N GLY A 20 -22.67 -19.84 15.57
CA GLY A 20 -21.75 -19.03 16.38
C GLY A 20 -20.29 -19.31 16.03
N MET A 21 -19.91 -20.58 15.88
CA MET A 21 -18.56 -20.97 15.48
C MET A 21 -18.21 -20.48 14.08
N LEU A 22 -19.12 -20.65 13.10
CA LEU A 22 -18.94 -20.16 11.73
C LEU A 22 -18.81 -18.63 11.70
N GLY A 23 -19.65 -17.93 12.46
CA GLY A 23 -19.60 -16.47 12.57
C GLY A 23 -18.27 -16.00 13.16
N HIS A 24 -17.78 -16.67 14.20
CA HIS A 24 -16.49 -16.34 14.81
C HIS A 24 -15.33 -16.57 13.83
N ILE A 25 -15.31 -17.70 13.12
CA ILE A 25 -14.28 -18.00 12.11
C ILE A 25 -14.32 -16.96 10.98
N ALA A 26 -15.51 -16.63 10.48
CA ALA A 26 -15.67 -15.65 9.42
C ALA A 26 -15.19 -14.26 9.87
N HIS A 27 -15.52 -13.87 11.10
CA HIS A 27 -15.06 -12.61 11.68
C HIS A 27 -13.54 -12.56 11.82
N ASP A 28 -12.92 -13.63 12.31
CA ASP A 28 -11.45 -13.70 12.44
C ASP A 28 -10.74 -13.76 11.09
N ALA A 29 -11.34 -14.41 10.09
CA ALA A 29 -10.85 -14.38 8.72
C ALA A 29 -10.91 -12.97 8.14
N TRP A 30 -12.01 -12.25 8.38
CA TRP A 30 -12.17 -10.86 7.95
C TRP A 30 -11.12 -9.94 8.59
N ARG A 31 -10.91 -10.05 9.90
CA ARG A 31 -9.88 -9.26 10.60
C ARG A 31 -8.47 -9.54 10.09
N ARG A 32 -8.15 -10.80 9.77
CA ARG A 32 -6.85 -11.16 9.19
C ARG A 32 -6.67 -10.64 7.77
N TYR A 33 -7.74 -10.65 6.97
CA TYR A 33 -7.74 -10.03 5.65
C TYR A 33 -7.45 -8.54 5.74
N ASP A 34 -8.12 -7.84 6.66
CA ASP A 34 -7.95 -6.41 6.89
C ASP A 34 -6.53 -6.05 7.35
N ALA A 35 -5.94 -6.85 8.24
CA ALA A 35 -4.54 -6.71 8.62
C ALA A 35 -3.55 -6.94 7.46
N THR A 36 -3.92 -7.82 6.51
CA THR A 36 -3.10 -8.10 5.33
C THR A 36 -3.13 -6.94 4.34
N SER A 37 -4.26 -6.24 4.18
CA SER A 37 -4.32 -5.02 3.37
C SER A 37 -3.41 -3.91 3.89
N THR A 38 -3.30 -3.74 5.21
CA THR A 38 -2.36 -2.78 5.81
C THR A 38 -0.91 -3.15 5.51
N GLY A 39 -0.56 -4.43 5.58
CA GLY A 39 0.77 -4.92 5.21
C GLY A 39 1.12 -4.67 3.74
N LEU A 40 0.15 -4.87 2.84
CA LEU A 40 0.32 -4.58 1.41
C LEU A 40 0.55 -3.09 1.15
N GLN A 41 -0.17 -2.20 1.86
CA GLN A 41 0.01 -0.76 1.73
C GLN A 41 1.41 -0.32 2.19
N ALA A 42 1.89 -0.85 3.32
CA ALA A 42 3.24 -0.56 3.81
C ALA A 42 4.34 -1.02 2.82
N LEU A 43 4.15 -2.18 2.18
CA LEU A 43 5.07 -2.67 1.14
C LEU A 43 5.07 -1.77 -0.10
N ARG A 44 3.91 -1.29 -0.55
CA ARG A 44 3.80 -0.35 -1.68
C ARG A 44 4.49 0.97 -1.38
N LEU A 45 4.29 1.51 -0.19
CA LEU A 45 4.96 2.73 0.26
C LEU A 45 6.49 2.56 0.28
N THR A 46 6.97 1.45 0.83
CA THR A 46 8.40 1.12 0.89
C THR A 46 8.99 0.98 -0.51
N GLN A 47 8.29 0.30 -1.42
CA GLN A 47 8.70 0.16 -2.81
C GLN A 47 8.79 1.52 -3.51
N ALA A 48 7.77 2.36 -3.38
CA ALA A 48 7.76 3.70 -3.97
C ALA A 48 8.91 4.57 -3.43
N ALA A 49 9.21 4.47 -2.14
CA ALA A 49 10.33 5.19 -1.51
C ALA A 49 11.68 4.73 -2.06
N MET A 50 11.89 3.42 -2.22
CA MET A 50 13.12 2.87 -2.81
C MET A 50 13.30 3.32 -4.25
N VAL A 51 12.25 3.29 -5.07
CA VAL A 51 12.31 3.74 -6.47
C VAL A 51 12.62 5.24 -6.55
N ALA A 52 11.99 6.07 -5.71
CA ALA A 52 12.29 7.51 -5.65
C ALA A 52 13.76 7.76 -5.27
N ALA A 53 14.27 7.06 -4.25
CA ALA A 53 15.66 7.16 -3.84
C ALA A 53 16.63 6.70 -4.95
N GLU A 54 16.31 5.62 -5.65
CA GLU A 54 17.09 5.13 -6.79
C GLU A 54 17.18 6.20 -7.90
N LYS A 55 16.05 6.77 -8.32
CA LYS A 55 16.04 7.78 -9.40
C LYS A 55 16.74 9.06 -9.01
N LEU A 56 16.54 9.54 -7.79
CA LEU A 56 17.25 10.69 -7.24
C LEU A 56 18.77 10.46 -7.21
N SER A 57 19.20 9.26 -6.82
CA SER A 57 20.62 8.88 -6.85
C SER A 57 21.17 8.85 -8.30
N PHE A 58 20.41 8.28 -9.23
CA PHE A 58 20.78 8.19 -10.64
C PHE A 58 20.94 9.57 -11.29
N GLU A 59 20.07 10.54 -10.95
CA GLU A 59 20.13 11.92 -11.47
C GLU A 59 21.47 12.61 -11.20
N ARG A 60 22.17 12.25 -10.11
CA ARG A 60 23.49 12.80 -9.79
C ARG A 60 24.52 12.56 -10.90
N GLY A 61 24.42 11.43 -11.63
CA GLY A 61 25.31 11.12 -12.75
C GLY A 61 25.20 12.14 -13.89
N PRO A 62 24.01 12.31 -14.50
CA PRO A 62 23.76 13.36 -15.49
C PRO A 62 24.05 14.78 -14.99
N VAL A 63 23.75 15.10 -13.73
CA VAL A 63 24.10 16.41 -13.14
C VAL A 63 25.61 16.62 -13.13
N ASN A 64 26.38 15.65 -12.65
CA ASN A 64 27.84 15.73 -12.63
C ASN A 64 28.43 15.84 -14.05
N ALA A 65 27.86 15.10 -15.01
CA ALA A 65 28.30 15.16 -16.41
C ALA A 65 28.01 16.53 -17.08
N MET A 66 26.94 17.21 -16.67
CA MET A 66 26.62 18.58 -17.11
C MET A 66 27.52 19.62 -16.45
N LEU A 67 27.81 19.48 -15.16
CA LEU A 67 28.67 20.41 -14.42
C LEU A 67 30.12 20.41 -14.93
N GLY A 68 30.62 19.26 -15.38
CA GLY A 68 31.95 19.13 -15.98
C GLY A 68 32.01 19.37 -17.49
N ASP A 69 30.96 19.93 -18.09
CA ASP A 69 30.89 20.09 -19.54
C ASP A 69 31.54 21.38 -20.06
N ALA A 70 31.96 21.35 -21.34
CA ALA A 70 32.48 22.54 -22.01
C ALA A 70 31.36 23.57 -22.26
N THR A 71 31.73 24.83 -22.47
CA THR A 71 30.77 25.87 -22.89
C THR A 71 30.95 26.14 -24.39
N PRO A 72 29.92 25.99 -25.23
CA PRO A 72 28.55 25.58 -24.92
C PRO A 72 28.40 24.09 -24.64
N ALA A 73 27.49 23.75 -23.72
CA ALA A 73 27.29 22.39 -23.26
C ALA A 73 26.67 21.48 -24.32
N ASP A 74 27.11 20.22 -24.35
CA ASP A 74 26.69 19.19 -25.29
C ASP A 74 25.17 18.95 -25.16
N PRO A 75 24.40 19.14 -26.27
CA PRO A 75 22.97 18.91 -26.26
C PRO A 75 22.58 17.49 -25.83
N ALA A 76 23.43 16.48 -26.08
CA ALA A 76 23.17 15.11 -25.65
C ALA A 76 23.21 14.97 -24.11
N ARG A 77 24.16 15.63 -23.44
CA ARG A 77 24.24 15.64 -21.97
C ARG A 77 23.07 16.38 -21.34
N ARG A 78 22.65 17.50 -21.94
CA ARG A 78 21.46 18.24 -21.51
C ARG A 78 20.20 17.38 -21.62
N GLN A 79 20.03 16.65 -22.73
CA GLN A 79 18.89 15.76 -22.92
C GLN A 79 18.90 14.60 -21.91
N ARG A 80 20.07 14.03 -21.60
CA ARG A 80 20.21 12.99 -20.56
C ARG A 80 19.81 13.51 -19.17
N LEU A 81 20.21 14.73 -18.81
CA LEU A 81 19.79 15.34 -17.55
C LEU A 81 18.27 15.56 -17.50
N GLN A 82 17.67 16.06 -18.59
CA GLN A 82 16.21 16.26 -18.66
C GLN A 82 15.45 14.94 -18.49
N ARG A 83 15.90 13.85 -19.12
CA ARG A 83 15.30 12.51 -18.94
C ARG A 83 15.45 12.01 -17.51
N GLY A 84 16.62 12.23 -16.89
CA GLY A 84 16.87 11.87 -15.50
C GLY A 84 15.90 12.57 -14.55
N ARG A 85 15.76 13.89 -14.68
CA ARG A 85 14.83 14.70 -13.90
C ARG A 85 13.38 14.24 -14.04
N ALA A 86 12.91 14.05 -15.27
CA ALA A 86 11.55 13.58 -15.52
C ALA A 86 11.27 12.23 -14.86
N ALA A 87 12.26 11.32 -14.82
CA ALA A 87 12.15 10.05 -14.14
C ALA A 87 12.12 10.19 -12.61
N THR A 88 12.95 11.07 -12.04
CA THR A 88 12.94 11.40 -10.61
C THR A 88 11.58 11.99 -10.20
N ASP A 89 11.09 12.98 -10.94
CA ASP A 89 9.82 13.66 -10.66
C ASP A 89 8.65 12.67 -10.67
N LEU A 90 8.60 11.77 -11.65
CA LEU A 90 7.58 10.73 -11.73
C LEU A 90 7.62 9.80 -10.52
N ALA A 91 8.81 9.39 -10.09
CA ALA A 91 8.97 8.54 -8.91
C ALA A 91 8.56 9.24 -7.61
N LEU A 92 8.90 10.54 -7.46
CA LEU A 92 8.50 11.34 -6.31
C LEU A 92 6.98 11.56 -6.27
N MET A 93 6.34 11.83 -7.41
CA MET A 93 4.88 11.90 -7.48
C MET A 93 4.20 10.57 -7.11
N GLN A 94 4.79 9.43 -7.49
CA GLN A 94 4.27 8.14 -7.05
C GLN A 94 4.38 7.97 -5.53
N LEU A 95 5.54 8.31 -4.96
CA LEU A 95 5.75 8.24 -3.51
C LEU A 95 4.78 9.15 -2.76
N GLU A 96 4.55 10.37 -3.23
CA GLU A 96 3.59 11.29 -2.62
C GLU A 96 2.17 10.72 -2.63
N ARG A 97 1.76 10.05 -3.72
CA ARG A 97 0.45 9.39 -3.79
C ARG A 97 0.33 8.27 -2.75
N GLU A 98 1.35 7.43 -2.61
CA GLU A 98 1.34 6.35 -1.61
C GLU A 98 1.35 6.91 -0.18
N LEU A 99 2.09 7.98 0.08
CA LEU A 99 2.09 8.67 1.38
C LEU A 99 0.71 9.24 1.71
N ARG A 100 0.04 9.90 0.76
CA ARG A 100 -1.32 10.44 0.98
C ARG A 100 -2.33 9.32 1.23
N ALA A 101 -2.19 8.18 0.54
CA ALA A 101 -3.05 7.03 0.78
C ALA A 101 -2.85 6.46 2.20
N ASP A 102 -1.60 6.39 2.67
CA ASP A 102 -1.25 5.94 4.03
C ASP A 102 -1.72 6.92 5.12
N TYR A 103 -1.53 8.23 4.91
CA TYR A 103 -2.05 9.28 5.80
C TYR A 103 -3.59 9.30 5.86
N GLY A 104 -4.25 9.15 4.71
CA GLY A 104 -5.72 9.09 4.64
C GLY A 104 -6.29 7.86 5.34
N ALA A 105 -5.54 6.75 5.37
CA ALA A 105 -5.92 5.54 6.09
C ALA A 105 -5.65 5.62 7.61
N SER A 106 -4.68 6.45 8.03
CA SER A 106 -4.26 6.58 9.43
C SER A 106 -4.97 7.68 10.22
N MET A 107 -5.66 8.62 9.57
CA MET A 107 -6.60 9.53 10.26
C MET A 107 -7.98 8.87 10.44
N PRO A 108 -8.51 8.78 11.68
CA PRO A 108 -9.92 8.42 11.86
C PRO A 108 -10.81 9.48 11.21
N PRO A 109 -11.99 9.11 10.67
CA PRO A 109 -12.94 10.11 10.18
C PRO A 109 -13.26 11.04 11.35
N LEU A 110 -13.02 12.34 11.17
CA LEU A 110 -13.49 13.35 12.10
C LEU A 110 -15.01 13.20 12.17
N ALA A 111 -15.49 12.67 13.29
CA ALA A 111 -16.90 12.70 13.64
C ALA A 111 -17.28 14.17 13.82
N LEU A 112 -17.75 14.79 12.73
CA LEU A 112 -18.53 16.02 12.74
C LEU A 112 -19.98 15.69 13.05
#